data_AF-A0A822XJX3-F1
#
_entry.id   AF-A0A822XJX3-F1
#
_cell.length_a   1.000
_cell.length_b   1.000
_cell.length_c   1.000
_cell.angle_alpha   90.00
_cell.angle_beta   90.00
_cell.angle_gamma   90.00
#
_symmetry.space_group_name_H-M   'P 1'
#
loop_
_entity.id
_entity.type
_entity.pdbx_description
1 polymer ?
#
loop_
_entity_poly.entity_id
_entity_poly.type
_entity_poly.pdbx_seq_one_letter_code
_entity_poly.pdbx_strand_id
1 'polypeptide(L)'
;MEESSSKASVVNRLLGVKQRSGKTFGQIAQETGLTNVYVAQLLRRQAHLKPETALKLRASLPELTDDLVDEMMRPPMRSYDPNLIQEPTIYRLNEAVMHFGESIKEIINEEFGDGM
;
A
#
# COMPACT_ATOMS: atom_id res chain seq x y z
N MET A 1 29.87 2.64 1.37
CA MET A 1 28.69 2.74 2.24
C MET A 1 27.52 2.93 1.32
N GLU A 2 26.72 1.88 1.10
CA GLU A 2 25.52 1.98 0.26
C GLU A 2 24.58 3.03 0.86
N GLU A 3 24.21 4.03 0.05
CA GLU A 3 23.15 4.95 0.40
C GLU A 3 21.89 4.13 0.63
N SER A 4 21.51 3.97 1.90
CA SER A 4 20.17 3.52 2.27
C SER A 4 19.16 4.49 1.65
N SER A 5 18.65 4.16 0.46
CA SER A 5 17.67 4.95 -0.26
C SER A 5 16.44 5.16 0.63
N SER A 6 16.06 6.42 0.86
CA SER A 6 14.94 6.74 1.73
C SER A 6 13.66 6.07 1.21
N LYS A 7 12.73 5.69 2.12
CA LYS A 7 11.44 5.08 1.74
C LYS A 7 10.73 5.88 0.63
N ALA A 8 10.77 7.22 0.73
CA ALA A 8 10.19 8.12 -0.27
C ALA A 8 10.85 7.96 -1.65
N SER A 9 12.18 7.84 -1.71
CA SER A 9 12.91 7.60 -2.96
C SER A 9 12.50 6.26 -3.61
N VAL A 10 12.43 5.18 -2.83
CA VAL A 10 11.98 3.87 -3.32
C VAL A 10 10.53 3.93 -3.84
N VAL A 11 9.62 4.57 -3.09
CA VAL A 11 8.22 4.75 -3.52
C VAL A 11 8.13 5.54 -4.83
N ASN A 12 8.91 6.62 -4.98
CA ASN A 12 8.92 7.40 -6.22
C ASN A 12 9.40 6.57 -7.42
N ARG A 13 10.44 5.74 -7.23
CA ARG A 13 10.92 4.81 -8.28
C ARG A 13 9.85 3.79 -8.67
N LEU A 14 9.19 3.17 -7.69
CA LEU A 14 8.10 2.21 -7.91
C LEU A 14 6.90 2.82 -8.64
N LEU A 15 6.44 3.99 -8.20
CA LEU A 15 5.36 4.72 -8.86
C LEU A 15 5.76 5.18 -10.27
N GLY A 16 7.03 5.53 -10.48
CA GLY A 16 7.57 5.84 -11.80
C GLY A 16 7.50 4.66 -12.76
N VAL A 17 7.82 3.43 -12.31
CA VAL A 17 7.64 2.20 -13.10
C VAL A 17 6.18 2.01 -13.49
N LYS A 18 5.25 2.13 -12.54
CA LYS A 18 3.81 2.05 -12.82
C LYS A 18 3.38 3.12 -13.82
N GLN A 19 3.86 4.36 -13.68
CA GLN A 19 3.52 5.46 -14.58
C GLN A 19 3.97 5.19 -16.02
N ARG A 20 5.22 4.74 -16.22
CA ARG A 20 5.76 4.42 -17.55
C ARG A 20 5.08 3.22 -18.21
N SER A 21 4.60 2.26 -17.41
CA SER A 21 3.81 1.14 -17.93
C SER A 21 2.47 1.56 -18.54
N GLY A 22 1.95 2.76 -18.21
CA GLY A 22 0.63 3.23 -18.62
C GLY A 22 -0.55 2.49 -17.96
N LYS A 23 -0.30 1.47 -17.13
CA LYS A 23 -1.34 0.65 -16.51
C LYS A 23 -1.97 1.33 -15.29
N THR A 24 -3.23 1.05 -15.05
CA THR A 24 -3.93 1.38 -13.80
C THR A 24 -3.65 0.32 -12.72
N PHE A 25 -3.89 0.65 -11.45
CA PHE A 25 -3.80 -0.35 -10.37
C PHE A 25 -4.77 -1.52 -10.60
N GLY A 26 -5.94 -1.27 -11.21
CA GLY A 26 -6.92 -2.32 -11.54
C GLY A 26 -6.41 -3.29 -12.61
N GLN A 27 -5.75 -2.80 -13.65
CA GLN A 27 -5.15 -3.66 -14.68
C GLN A 27 -4.03 -4.53 -14.10
N ILE A 28 -3.14 -3.94 -13.28
CA ILE A 28 -2.07 -4.70 -12.61
C ILE A 28 -2.66 -5.75 -11.66
N ALA A 29 -3.71 -5.39 -10.91
CA ALA A 29 -4.44 -6.32 -10.05
C ALA A 29 -5.00 -7.52 -10.81
N GLN A 30 -5.65 -7.28 -11.96
CA GLN A 30 -6.19 -8.34 -12.81
C GLN A 30 -5.09 -9.29 -13.34
N GLU A 31 -3.96 -8.75 -13.80
CA GLU A 31 -2.84 -9.54 -14.31
C GLU A 31 -2.13 -10.36 -13.20
N THR A 32 -2.11 -9.83 -11.98
CA THR A 32 -1.41 -10.46 -10.84
C THR A 32 -2.28 -11.38 -10.00
N GLY A 33 -3.62 -11.23 -10.07
CA GLY A 33 -4.57 -11.88 -9.16
C GLY A 33 -4.61 -11.23 -7.77
N LEU A 34 -4.07 -10.03 -7.63
CA LEU A 34 -4.08 -9.24 -6.39
C LEU A 34 -5.27 -8.27 -6.38
N THR A 35 -5.59 -7.67 -5.23
CA THR A 35 -6.54 -6.54 -5.20
C THR A 35 -5.84 -5.25 -5.62
N ASN A 36 -6.58 -4.33 -6.24
CA ASN A 36 -6.07 -3.02 -6.66
C ASN A 36 -5.47 -2.20 -5.49
N VAL A 37 -6.10 -2.25 -4.31
CA VAL A 37 -5.59 -1.61 -3.10
C VAL A 37 -4.28 -2.25 -2.68
N TYR A 38 -4.17 -3.58 -2.67
CA TYR A 38 -2.92 -4.25 -2.31
C TYR A 38 -1.78 -3.89 -3.27
N VAL A 39 -2.02 -3.86 -4.59
CA VAL A 39 -1.03 -3.36 -5.56
C VAL A 39 -0.61 -1.91 -5.26
N ALA A 40 -1.56 -1.04 -4.94
CA ALA A 40 -1.25 0.34 -4.57
C ALA A 40 -0.42 0.42 -3.27
N GLN A 41 -0.72 -0.41 -2.27
CA GLN A 41 0.03 -0.49 -1.00
C GLN A 41 1.44 -1.05 -1.22
N LEU A 42 1.62 -2.01 -2.13
CA LEU A 42 2.94 -2.53 -2.52
C LEU A 42 3.82 -1.43 -3.12
N LEU A 43 3.30 -0.69 -4.11
CA LEU A 43 4.03 0.38 -4.77
C LEU A 43 4.28 1.60 -3.85
N ARG A 44 3.50 1.74 -2.77
CA ARG A 44 3.69 2.76 -1.71
C ARG A 44 4.52 2.29 -0.52
N ARG A 45 5.09 1.07 -0.56
CA ARG A 45 5.83 0.47 0.56
C ARG A 45 5.04 0.51 1.88
N GLN A 46 3.77 0.10 1.83
CA GLN A 46 2.89 -0.10 2.99
C GLN A 46 2.49 -1.57 3.18
N ALA A 47 2.69 -2.38 2.15
CA ALA A 47 2.61 -3.83 2.18
C ALA A 47 3.91 -4.43 1.62
N HIS A 48 4.21 -5.67 1.99
CA HIS A 48 5.30 -6.44 1.39
C HIS A 48 4.79 -7.39 0.32
N LEU A 49 5.57 -7.53 -0.74
CA LEU A 49 5.35 -8.45 -1.84
C LEU A 49 5.67 -9.88 -1.39
N LYS A 50 4.79 -10.81 -1.74
CA LYS A 50 4.97 -12.22 -1.43
C LYS A 50 5.70 -12.95 -2.57
N PRO A 51 6.57 -13.93 -2.28
CA PRO A 51 7.31 -14.68 -3.31
C PRO A 51 6.42 -15.23 -4.43
N GLU A 52 5.25 -15.77 -4.06
CA GLU A 52 4.29 -16.39 -4.99
C GLU A 52 3.71 -15.43 -6.03
N THR A 53 3.68 -14.11 -5.75
CA THR A 53 3.14 -13.10 -6.67
C THR A 53 4.21 -12.22 -7.30
N ALA A 54 5.48 -12.38 -6.89
CA ALA A 54 6.59 -11.58 -7.40
C ALA A 54 6.80 -11.74 -8.91
N LEU A 55 6.74 -12.97 -9.42
CA LEU A 55 6.89 -13.24 -10.86
C LEU A 55 5.77 -12.60 -11.69
N LYS A 56 4.52 -12.69 -11.21
CA LYS A 56 3.37 -12.07 -11.90
C LYS A 56 3.46 -10.55 -11.88
N LEU A 57 3.90 -9.96 -10.77
CA LEU A 57 4.08 -8.52 -10.67
C LEU A 57 5.18 -8.02 -11.61
N ARG A 58 6.31 -8.74 -11.71
CA ARG A 58 7.37 -8.44 -12.68
C ARG A 58 6.88 -8.59 -14.13
N ALA A 59 6.09 -9.62 -14.44
CA ALA A 59 5.50 -9.76 -15.76
C ALA A 59 4.53 -8.60 -16.09
N SER A 60 3.78 -8.12 -15.09
CA SER A 60 2.88 -6.96 -15.23
C SER A 60 3.63 -5.63 -15.37
N LEU A 61 4.75 -5.48 -14.65
CA LEU A 61 5.60 -4.30 -14.58
C LEU A 61 7.06 -4.68 -14.89
N PRO A 62 7.41 -4.88 -16.17
CA PRO A 62 8.72 -5.44 -16.57
C PRO A 62 9.92 -4.54 -16.27
N GLU A 63 9.70 -3.25 -16.02
CA GLU A 63 10.75 -2.31 -15.60
C GLU A 63 11.06 -2.37 -14.09
N LEU A 64 10.41 -3.23 -13.31
CA LEU A 64 10.80 -3.48 -11.93
C LEU A 64 12.18 -4.14 -11.89
N THR A 65 13.17 -3.39 -11.41
CA THR A 65 14.54 -3.87 -11.19
C THR A 65 14.61 -4.81 -9.99
N ASP A 66 15.66 -5.62 -9.94
CA ASP A 66 15.85 -6.59 -8.84
C ASP A 66 15.90 -5.92 -7.48
N ASP A 67 16.60 -4.79 -7.35
CA ASP A 67 16.67 -4.04 -6.11
C ASP A 67 15.30 -3.52 -5.64
N LEU A 68 14.42 -3.11 -6.57
CA LEU A 68 13.07 -2.67 -6.23
C LEU A 68 12.20 -3.83 -5.77
N VAL A 69 12.32 -4.99 -6.40
CA VAL A 69 11.58 -6.18 -5.97
C VAL A 69 12.07 -6.67 -4.61
N ASP A 70 13.37 -6.68 -4.38
CA ASP A 70 13.95 -7.02 -3.08
C ASP A 70 13.47 -6.07 -1.98
N GLU A 71 13.43 -4.77 -2.27
CA GLU A 71 12.84 -3.77 -1.37
C GLU A 71 11.35 -4.01 -1.13
N MET A 72 10.58 -4.37 -2.15
CA MET A 72 9.15 -4.68 -2.00
C MET A 72 8.92 -5.95 -1.16
N MET A 73 9.81 -6.95 -1.21
CA MET A 73 9.67 -8.19 -0.45
C MET A 73 10.04 -8.03 1.03
N ARG A 74 10.87 -7.03 1.38
CA ARG A 74 11.18 -6.69 2.77
C ARG A 74 9.94 -6.13 3.50
N PRO A 75 9.65 -6.57 4.73
CA PRO A 75 8.59 -5.97 5.55
C PRO A 75 8.78 -4.45 5.66
N PRO A 76 7.81 -3.62 5.25
CA PRO A 76 7.98 -2.19 5.30
C PRO A 76 7.75 -1.66 6.72
N MET A 77 8.54 -0.67 7.12
CA MET A 77 8.10 0.24 8.18
C MET A 77 6.97 1.10 7.62
N ARG A 78 5.74 0.82 8.06
CA ARG A 78 4.55 1.55 7.60
C ARG A 78 4.58 2.97 8.16
N SER A 79 4.17 3.92 7.33
CA SER A 79 4.16 5.34 7.68
C SER A 79 3.29 6.10 6.69
N TYR A 80 2.77 7.24 7.09
CA TYR A 80 1.98 8.11 6.22
C TYR A 80 2.42 9.55 6.43
N ASP A 81 2.14 10.42 5.45
CA ASP A 81 2.34 11.85 5.61
C ASP A 81 1.21 12.40 6.50
N PRO A 82 1.50 13.01 7.65
CA PRO A 82 0.48 13.60 8.52
C PRO A 82 -0.41 14.63 7.83
N ASN A 83 0.07 15.28 6.77
CA ASN A 83 -0.70 16.26 6.01
C ASN A 83 -1.75 15.61 5.08
N LEU A 84 -1.78 14.27 4.93
CA LEU A 84 -2.78 13.58 4.12
C LEU A 84 -4.22 13.85 4.59
N ILE A 85 -4.41 14.16 5.88
CA ILE A 85 -5.72 14.52 6.42
C ILE A 85 -6.30 15.79 5.79
N GLN A 86 -5.48 16.62 5.16
CA GLN A 86 -5.92 17.81 4.43
C GLN A 86 -6.53 17.47 3.06
N GLU A 87 -6.28 16.26 2.52
CA GLU A 87 -6.92 15.82 1.29
C GLU A 87 -8.39 15.48 1.57
N PRO A 88 -9.36 16.06 0.82
CA PRO A 88 -10.78 15.91 1.15
C PRO A 88 -11.29 14.47 1.22
N THR A 89 -10.82 13.57 0.36
CA THR A 89 -11.27 12.17 0.34
C THR A 89 -10.77 11.42 1.57
N ILE A 90 -9.49 11.58 1.92
CA ILE A 90 -8.89 11.03 3.15
C ILE A 90 -9.54 11.64 4.40
N TYR A 91 -9.83 12.94 4.40
CA TYR A 91 -10.54 13.61 5.48
C TYR A 91 -11.89 12.94 5.76
N ARG A 92 -12.67 12.64 4.72
CA ARG A 92 -13.99 11.97 4.90
C ARG A 92 -13.87 10.56 5.47
N LEU A 93 -12.83 9.82 5.09
CA LEU A 93 -12.56 8.51 5.70
C LEU A 93 -12.23 8.64 7.19
N ASN A 94 -11.44 9.65 7.57
CA ASN A 94 -11.14 9.92 8.98
C ASN A 94 -12.37 10.41 9.75
N GLU A 95 -13.17 11.30 9.16
CA GLU A 95 -14.41 11.81 9.74
C GLU A 95 -15.39 10.67 10.06
N ALA A 96 -15.52 9.68 9.18
CA ALA A 96 -16.32 8.50 9.44
C ALA A 96 -15.82 7.73 10.69
N VAL A 97 -14.50 7.52 10.81
CA VAL A 97 -13.91 6.89 12.01
C VAL A 97 -14.17 7.72 13.26
N MET A 98 -14.03 9.05 13.18
CA MET A 98 -14.21 9.94 14.33
C MET A 98 -15.67 10.05 14.77
N HIS A 99 -16.63 10.01 13.85
CA HIS A 99 -18.06 10.07 14.18
C HIS A 99 -18.63 8.74 14.68
N PHE A 100 -18.23 7.63 14.05
CA PHE A 100 -18.80 6.31 14.36
C PHE A 100 -17.96 5.49 15.33
N GLY A 101 -16.74 5.91 15.65
CA GLY A 101 -15.77 5.11 16.39
C GLY A 101 -16.24 4.68 17.79
N GLU A 102 -16.87 5.59 18.56
CA GLU A 102 -17.38 5.27 19.89
C GLU A 102 -18.51 4.24 19.83
N SER A 103 -19.50 4.45 18.94
CA SER A 103 -20.60 3.51 18.76
C SER A 103 -20.14 2.15 18.24
N ILE A 104 -19.20 2.11 17.29
CA ILE A 104 -18.62 0.85 16.80
C ILE A 104 -17.90 0.11 17.92
N LYS A 105 -17.12 0.82 18.75
CA LYS A 105 -16.41 0.24 19.89
C LYS A 105 -17.39 -0.34 20.92
N GLU A 106 -18.46 0.37 21.25
CA GLU A 106 -19.49 -0.11 22.17
C GLU A 106 -20.15 -1.39 21.66
N ILE A 107 -20.54 -1.43 20.39
CA ILE A 107 -21.11 -2.64 19.76
C ILE A 107 -20.12 -3.81 19.79
N ILE A 108 -18.84 -3.57 19.49
CA ILE A 108 -17.80 -4.62 19.59
C ILE A 108 -17.74 -5.18 21.01
N ASN A 109 -17.80 -4.32 22.03
CA ASN A 109 -17.76 -4.75 23.42
C ASN A 109 -19.02 -5.52 23.86
N GLU A 110 -20.20 -5.13 23.37
CA GLU A 110 -21.45 -5.85 23.63
C GLU A 110 -21.43 -7.27 23.02
N GLU A 111 -20.94 -7.39 21.79
CA GLU A 111 -20.96 -8.66 21.05
C GLU A 111 -19.78 -9.59 21.38
N PHE A 112 -18.59 -9.03 21.66
CA PHE A 112 -17.34 -9.78 21.77
C PHE A 112 -16.59 -9.59 23.10
N GLY A 113 -17.03 -8.66 23.95
CA GLY A 113 -16.32 -8.29 25.17
C GLY A 113 -15.13 -7.36 24.93
N ASP A 114 -14.26 -7.21 25.92
CA ASP A 114 -13.11 -6.29 25.86
C ASP A 114 -12.07 -6.76 24.82
N GLY A 115 -11.83 -5.94 23.79
CA GLY A 115 -10.95 -6.30 22.67
C GLY A 115 -10.92 -5.29 21.52
N MET A 116 -10.46 -5.75 20.35
CA MET A 116 -10.39 -5.00 19.08
C MET A 116 -10.74 -5.89 17.89
#